data_AF-A0AAE4T3Q6-F1
#
_entry.id   AF-A0AAE4T3Q6-F1
#
_cell.length_a   1.000
_cell.length_b   1.000
_cell.length_c   1.000
_cell.angle_alpha   90.00
_cell.angle_beta   90.00
_cell.angle_gamma   90.00
#
_symmetry.space_group_name_H-M   'P 1'
#
loop_
_entity.id
_entity.type
_entity.pdbx_description
1 polymer ?
#
loop_
_entity_poly.entity_id
_entity_poly.type
_entity_poly.pdbx_seq_one_letter_code
_entity_poly.pdbx_strand_id
1 'polypeptide(L)'
;MESGQIVIPDTSAIVELIRGSDTGKAAKEILNGSELVLIPTLVLAELQSFLERNNLDASIVDIVAESGFVVPLEKDVAINAGALHAKVKKK
;
A
#
# COMPACT_ATOMS: atom_id res chain seq x y z
N MET A 1 9.75 25.40 6.98
CA MET A 1 9.38 24.05 7.45
C MET A 1 9.31 23.21 6.20
N GLU A 2 10.26 22.31 5.99
CA GLU A 2 10.14 21.32 4.91
C GLU A 2 8.92 20.47 5.26
N SER A 3 7.91 20.47 4.40
CA SER A 3 6.77 19.57 4.52
C SER A 3 7.31 18.15 4.41
N GLY A 4 7.17 17.34 5.45
CA GLY A 4 7.60 15.95 5.37
C GLY A 4 6.74 15.18 4.37
N GLN A 5 7.32 14.13 3.82
CA GLN A 5 6.71 13.40 2.72
C GLN A 5 5.61 12.47 3.24
N ILE A 6 4.39 12.63 2.73
CA ILE A 6 3.30 11.67 2.93
C ILE A 6 3.40 10.60 1.83
N VAL A 7 3.40 9.33 2.22
CA VAL A 7 3.54 8.19 1.30
C VAL A 7 2.33 7.28 1.41
N ILE A 8 1.84 6.82 0.25
CA ILE A 8 0.79 5.81 0.13
C ILE A 8 1.39 4.64 -0.64
N PRO A 9 1.83 3.55 0.03
CA PRO A 9 2.42 2.42 -0.67
C PRO A 9 1.35 1.62 -1.41
N ASP A 10 1.69 1.18 -2.60
CA ASP A 10 0.93 0.16 -3.33
C ASP A 10 1.30 -1.25 -2.84
N THR A 11 0.40 -2.21 -3.04
CA THR A 11 0.62 -3.62 -2.69
C THR A 11 1.91 -4.16 -3.30
N SER A 12 2.24 -3.77 -4.54
CA SER A 12 3.47 -4.24 -5.21
C SER A 12 4.75 -3.81 -4.50
N ALA A 13 4.81 -2.58 -3.96
CA ALA A 13 5.98 -2.09 -3.23
C ALA A 13 6.17 -2.86 -1.92
N ILE A 14 5.08 -3.21 -1.24
CA ILE A 14 5.10 -4.01 0.00
C ILE A 14 5.55 -5.45 -0.30
N VAL A 15 5.09 -6.04 -1.40
CA VAL A 15 5.54 -7.36 -1.83
C VAL A 15 7.05 -7.38 -2.11
N GLU A 16 7.58 -6.37 -2.78
CA GLU A 16 9.02 -6.27 -3.06
C GLU A 16 9.85 -6.06 -1.77
N LEU A 17 9.32 -5.32 -0.80
CA LEU A 17 9.89 -5.21 0.55
C LEU A 17 10.00 -6.58 1.24
N ILE A 18 8.91 -7.36 1.23
CA ILE A 18 8.87 -8.70 1.85
C ILE A 18 9.86 -9.65 1.16
N ARG A 19 9.99 -9.54 -0.17
CA ARG A 19 10.94 -10.33 -0.96
C ARG A 19 12.41 -9.91 -0.75
N GLY A 20 12.66 -8.75 -0.16
CA GLY A 20 14.01 -8.23 0.04
C GLY A 20 14.73 -7.87 -1.27
N SER A 21 13.99 -7.55 -2.33
CA SER A 21 14.58 -7.16 -3.62
C SER A 21 15.26 -5.79 -3.55
N ASP A 22 16.06 -5.43 -4.55
CA ASP A 22 16.67 -4.09 -4.61
C ASP A 22 15.60 -2.99 -4.72
N THR A 23 14.49 -3.26 -5.41
CA THR A 23 13.31 -2.40 -5.42
C THR A 23 12.68 -2.30 -4.03
N GLY A 24 12.60 -3.41 -3.29
CA GLY A 24 12.14 -3.43 -1.91
C GLY A 24 13.02 -2.58 -0.98
N LYS A 25 14.34 -2.63 -1.13
CA LYS A 25 15.28 -1.78 -0.37
C LYS A 25 15.04 -0.30 -0.65
N ALA A 26 14.87 0.08 -1.92
CA ALA A 26 14.55 1.46 -2.28
C ALA A 26 13.20 1.91 -1.69
N ALA A 27 12.17 1.04 -1.74
CA ALA A 27 10.89 1.33 -1.09
C ALA A 27 11.04 1.51 0.42
N LYS A 28 11.92 0.72 1.08
CA LYS A 28 12.21 0.85 2.52
C LYS A 28 12.78 2.21 2.87
N GLU A 29 13.71 2.73 2.06
CA GLU A 29 14.33 4.04 2.27
C GLU A 29 13.29 5.16 2.18
N ILE A 30 12.40 5.09 1.19
CA ILE A 30 11.30 6.06 1.02
C ILE A 30 10.35 6.02 2.22
N LEU A 31 9.95 4.83 2.67
CA LEU A 31 9.05 4.69 3.82
C LEU A 31 9.70 5.18 5.11
N ASN A 32 10.96 4.85 5.35
CA ASN A 32 11.69 5.29 6.55
C ASN A 32 11.94 6.82 6.57
N GLY A 33 12.06 7.44 5.40
CA GLY A 33 12.21 8.89 5.27
C GLY A 33 10.90 9.67 5.27
N SER A 34 9.75 8.96 5.27
CA SER A 34 8.44 9.59 5.22
C SER A 34 7.99 10.11 6.59
N GLU A 35 7.25 11.22 6.59
CA GLU A 35 6.61 11.75 7.81
C GLU A 35 5.38 10.93 8.18
N LEU A 36 4.65 10.46 7.17
CA LEU A 36 3.41 9.72 7.35
C LEU A 36 3.25 8.68 6.25
N VAL A 37 3.04 7.42 6.66
CA VAL A 37 2.63 6.34 5.78
C VAL A 37 1.13 6.13 5.94
N LEU A 38 0.39 6.30 4.86
CA LEU A 38 -1.05 6.01 4.80
C LEU A 38 -1.25 4.66 4.10
N ILE A 39 -1.91 3.72 4.76
CA ILE A 39 -2.10 2.35 4.26
C ILE A 39 -3.57 2.13 3.93
N PRO A 40 -3.99 2.17 2.66
CA PRO A 40 -5.38 1.92 2.30
C PRO A 40 -5.82 0.51 2.69
N THR A 41 -7.05 0.34 3.17
CA THR A 41 -7.58 -1.00 3.49
C THR A 41 -7.59 -1.95 2.28
N LEU A 42 -7.67 -1.41 1.05
CA LEU A 42 -7.55 -2.21 -0.17
C LEU A 42 -6.16 -2.83 -0.35
N VAL A 43 -5.09 -2.11 0.05
CA VAL A 43 -3.72 -2.62 -0.01
C VAL A 43 -3.53 -3.79 0.95
N LEU A 44 -4.08 -3.71 2.17
CA LEU A 44 -4.07 -4.82 3.13
C LEU A 44 -4.84 -6.03 2.61
N ALA A 45 -6.02 -5.81 2.00
CA ALA A 45 -6.83 -6.89 1.43
C ALA A 45 -6.10 -7.60 0.27
N GLU A 46 -5.48 -6.85 -0.62
CA GLU A 46 -4.67 -7.39 -1.72
C GLU A 46 -3.43 -8.12 -1.21
N LEU A 47 -2.75 -7.58 -0.20
CA LEU A 47 -1.59 -8.20 0.43
C LEU A 47 -1.95 -9.53 1.09
N GLN A 48 -3.02 -9.60 1.88
CA GLN A 48 -3.52 -10.84 2.47
C GLN A 48 -3.76 -11.90 1.39
N SER A 49 -4.51 -11.53 0.35
CA SER A 49 -4.78 -12.41 -0.79
C SER A 49 -3.51 -12.88 -1.51
N PHE A 50 -2.51 -12.01 -1.63
CA PHE A 50 -1.21 -12.37 -2.20
C PHE A 50 -0.48 -13.38 -1.31
N LEU A 51 -0.38 -13.15 0.00
CA LEU A 51 0.34 -14.02 0.92
C LEU A 51 -0.27 -15.42 0.96
N GLU A 52 -1.60 -15.50 1.11
CA GLU A 52 -2.36 -16.75 1.13
C GLU A 52 -2.17 -17.57 -0.15
N ARG A 53 -2.35 -16.94 -1.32
CA ARG A 53 -2.21 -17.62 -2.62
C ARG A 53 -0.78 -18.13 -2.90
N ASN A 54 0.22 -17.57 -2.23
CA ASN A 54 1.61 -17.95 -2.39
C ASN A 54 2.14 -18.79 -1.21
N ASN A 55 1.27 -19.23 -0.28
CA ASN A 55 1.65 -19.96 0.94
C ASN A 55 2.75 -19.25 1.75
N LEU A 56 2.63 -17.92 1.87
CA LEU A 56 3.51 -17.09 2.71
C LEU A 56 2.84 -16.80 4.05
N ASP A 57 3.63 -16.34 5.02
CA ASP A 57 3.13 -15.98 6.34
C ASP A 57 2.16 -14.79 6.26
N ALA A 58 0.88 -15.06 6.48
CA ALA A 58 -0.19 -14.07 6.43
C ALA A 58 -0.14 -13.06 7.60
N SER A 59 0.52 -13.39 8.71
CA SER A 59 0.63 -12.48 9.86
C SER A 59 1.43 -11.20 9.54
N ILE A 60 2.14 -11.19 8.41
CA ILE A 60 2.81 -10.00 7.88
C ILE A 60 1.82 -8.85 7.63
N VAL A 61 0.54 -9.13 7.33
CA VAL A 61 -0.48 -8.10 7.12
C VAL A 61 -0.70 -7.26 8.38
N ASP A 62 -0.66 -7.87 9.56
CA ASP A 62 -0.80 -7.16 10.84
C ASP A 62 0.39 -6.23 11.08
N ILE A 63 1.62 -6.71 10.81
CA ILE A 63 2.84 -5.92 10.90
C ILE A 63 2.77 -4.69 9.98
N VAL A 64 2.30 -4.89 8.74
CA VAL A 64 2.11 -3.80 7.78
C VAL A 64 1.06 -2.81 8.30
N ALA A 65 -0.09 -3.29 8.77
CA ALA A 65 -1.15 -2.44 9.30
C ALA A 65 -0.70 -1.59 10.50
N GLU A 66 0.16 -2.13 11.36
CA GLU A 66 0.72 -1.44 12.52
C GLU A 66 1.82 -0.42 12.16
N SER A 67 2.43 -0.55 10.98
CA SER A 67 3.55 0.30 10.54
C SER A 67 3.15 1.70 10.03
N GLY A 68 1.85 1.95 9.85
CA GLY A 68 1.35 3.21 9.31
C GLY A 68 -0.09 3.49 9.71
N PHE A 69 -0.64 4.58 9.20
CA PHE A 69 -2.02 4.94 9.45
C PHE A 69 -2.94 4.23 8.45
N VAL A 70 -3.73 3.26 8.91
CA VAL A 70 -4.68 2.55 8.07
C VAL A 70 -5.83 3.47 7.68
N VAL A 71 -6.05 3.65 6.37
CA VAL A 71 -7.09 4.51 5.80
C VAL A 71 -8.26 3.65 5.30
N PRO A 72 -9.45 3.74 5.93
CA PRO A 72 -10.64 3.03 5.48
C PRO A 72 -11.08 3.46 4.07
N LEU A 73 -11.59 2.51 3.27
CA LEU A 73 -12.25 2.84 2.02
C LEU A 73 -13.61 3.49 2.25
N GLU A 74 -13.67 4.80 2.07
CA GLU A 74 -14.93 5.56 2.15
C GLU A 74 -15.75 5.46 0.86
N LYS A 75 -17.06 5.63 1.00
CA LYS A 75 -18.03 5.60 -0.11
C LYS A 75 -17.63 6.53 -1.26
N ASP A 76 -17.29 7.78 -0.95
CA ASP A 76 -17.00 8.79 -1.97
C ASP A 76 -15.65 8.52 -2.66
N VAL A 77 -14.67 7.98 -1.94
CA VAL A 77 -13.39 7.53 -2.51
C VAL A 77 -13.63 6.40 -3.53
N ALA A 78 -14.46 5.41 -3.18
CA ALA A 78 -14.80 4.32 -4.08
C ALA A 78 -15.52 4.80 -5.35
N ILE A 79 -16.49 5.72 -5.22
CA ILE A 79 -17.20 6.33 -6.36
C ILE A 79 -16.22 7.07 -7.28
N ASN A 80 -15.33 7.87 -6.70
CA ASN A 80 -14.34 8.64 -7.45
C ASN A 80 -13.33 7.75 -8.16
N ALA A 81 -12.85 6.69 -7.51
CA ALA A 81 -11.97 5.69 -8.12
C ALA A 81 -12.64 5.01 -9.33
N GLY A 82 -13.92 4.62 -9.20
CA GLY A 82 -14.70 4.06 -10.31
C GLY A 82 -14.88 5.03 -11.48
N ALA A 83 -15.16 6.31 -11.20
CA ALA A 83 -15.27 7.34 -12.23
C ALA A 83 -13.94 7.58 -12.95
N LEU A 84 -12.82 7.58 -12.21
CA LEU A 84 -11.47 7.67 -12.78
C LEU A 84 -11.16 6.46 -13.67
N HIS A 85 -11.43 5.26 -13.20
CA HIS A 85 -11.22 4.01 -13.96
C HIS A 85 -11.96 4.02 -15.31
N ALA A 86 -13.22 4.45 -15.29
CA ALA A 86 -14.01 4.59 -16.52
C ALA A 86 -13.44 5.63 -17.49
N LYS A 87 -12.83 6.72 -17.00
CA LYS A 87 -12.17 7.72 -17.85
C LYS A 87 -10.88 7.18 -18.45
N VAL A 88 -10.08 6.44 -17.68
CA VAL A 88 -8.82 5.86 -18.17
C VAL A 88 -9.09 4.81 -19.24
N LYS A 89 -10.10 3.94 -19.08
CA LYS A 89 -10.47 2.90 -20.06
C LYS A 89 -11.13 3.41 -21.35
N LYS A 90 -11.58 4.67 -21.38
CA LYS A 90 -12.17 5.28 -22.59
C LYS A 90 -11.13 5.91 -23.50
N LYS A 91 -9.87 5.99 -23.08
CA LYS A 91 -8.72 6.34 -23.91
C LYS A 91 -8.13 5.07 -24.51
#